data_AF-A0A382HHL2-F1
#
_entry.id   AF-A0A382HHL2-F1
#
_cell.length_a   1.000
_cell.length_b   1.000
_cell.length_c   1.000
_cell.angle_alpha   90.00
_cell.angle_beta   90.00
_cell.angle_gamma   90.00
#
_symmetry.space_group_name_H-M   'P 1'
#
loop_
_entity.id
_entity.type
_entity.pdbx_description
1 polymer ?
#
loop_
_entity_poly.entity_id
_entity_poly.type
_entity_poly.pdbx_seq_one_letter_code
_entity_poly.pdbx_strand_id
1 'polypeptide(L)'
;MPRYDYYCDDNGFVIEVAHGMSEKLRTWGELCELAALEPGETDVEAPVRRLITSAPMMNTPTGNAELKNVGFTKLEKRYDGTYENVTRSGSEKRFLDPKDPSSMPHLHKKISD
;
A
#
# COMPACT_ATOMS: atom_id res chain seq x y z
N MET A 1 5.88 7.03 16.77
CA MET A 1 5.97 5.63 17.22
C MET A 1 5.61 4.75 16.04
N PRO A 2 6.42 3.74 15.66
CA PRO A 2 6.10 2.87 14.53
C PRO A 2 4.85 2.05 14.83
N ARG A 3 4.10 1.73 13.78
CA ARG A 3 2.91 0.88 13.85
C ARG A 3 3.21 -0.49 13.28
N TYR A 4 2.69 -1.52 13.93
CA TYR A 4 2.89 -2.90 13.55
C TYR A 4 1.55 -3.63 13.58
N ASP A 5 1.33 -4.43 12.54
CA ASP A 5 0.21 -5.35 12.49
C ASP A 5 0.60 -6.66 13.17
N TYR A 6 -0.28 -7.18 14.02
CA TYR A 6 -0.16 -8.51 14.61
C TYR A 6 -1.34 -9.36 14.21
N TYR A 7 -1.07 -10.62 13.86
CA TYR A 7 -2.06 -11.63 13.54
C TYR A 7 -2.14 -12.66 14.66
N CYS A 8 -3.36 -13.02 15.07
CA CYS A 8 -3.61 -14.15 15.95
C CYS A 8 -4.09 -15.35 15.12
N ASP A 9 -3.39 -16.49 15.24
CA ASP A 9 -3.72 -17.67 14.45
C ASP A 9 -5.04 -18.34 14.91
N ASP A 10 -5.45 -18.14 16.17
CA ASP A 10 -6.61 -18.79 16.78
C ASP A 10 -7.95 -18.15 16.37
N ASN A 11 -7.98 -16.82 16.20
CA ASN A 11 -9.19 -16.08 15.81
C ASN A 11 -9.13 -15.48 14.40
N GLY A 12 -7.95 -15.48 13.77
CA GLY A 12 -7.75 -14.95 12.43
C GLY A 12 -7.77 -13.42 12.32
N PHE A 13 -7.73 -12.70 13.43
CA PHE A 13 -7.76 -11.24 13.45
C PHE A 13 -6.37 -10.63 13.27
N VAL A 14 -6.37 -9.46 12.63
CA VAL A 14 -5.21 -8.56 12.52
C VAL A 14 -5.50 -7.28 13.29
N ILE A 15 -4.60 -6.89 14.19
CA ILE A 15 -4.69 -5.64 14.95
C ILE A 15 -3.43 -4.81 14.69
N GLU A 16 -3.61 -3.54 14.32
CA GLU A 16 -2.54 -2.55 14.25
C GLU A 16 -2.32 -1.90 15.63
N VAL A 17 -1.09 -1.90 16.12
CA VAL A 17 -0.69 -1.25 17.38
C VAL A 17 0.55 -0.38 17.21
N ALA A 18 0.69 0.66 18.03
CA ALA A 18 1.86 1.53 18.03
C ALA A 18 2.75 1.23 19.26
N HIS A 19 3.98 0.76 19.03
CA HIS A 19 4.96 0.49 20.10
C HIS A 19 6.40 0.59 19.57
N GLY A 20 7.40 0.55 20.45
CA GLY A 20 8.81 0.55 20.06
C GLY A 20 9.26 -0.78 19.43
N MET A 21 10.23 -0.76 18.52
CA MET A 21 10.70 -1.98 17.82
C MET A 21 11.29 -3.04 18.78
N SER A 22 11.79 -2.63 19.94
CA SER A 22 12.31 -3.50 21.00
C SER A 22 11.24 -4.29 21.72
N GLU A 23 10.00 -3.81 21.71
CA GLU A 23 8.85 -4.49 22.32
C GLU A 23 8.40 -5.63 21.38
N LYS A 24 8.18 -6.81 21.96
CA LYS A 24 7.84 -8.03 21.23
C LYS A 24 6.60 -8.65 21.86
N LEU A 25 5.44 -8.33 21.30
CA LEU A 25 4.18 -8.97 21.70
C LEU A 25 4.18 -10.41 21.18
N ARG A 26 3.78 -11.34 22.04
CA ARG A 26 3.75 -12.79 21.77
C ARG A 26 2.38 -13.40 22.01
N THR A 27 1.55 -12.78 22.83
CA THR A 27 0.23 -13.32 23.18
C THR A 27 -0.90 -12.36 22.82
N TRP A 28 -2.11 -12.91 22.68
CA TRP A 28 -3.33 -12.14 22.40
C TRP A 28 -3.66 -11.15 23.52
N GLY A 29 -3.42 -11.54 24.78
CA GLY A 29 -3.60 -10.68 25.95
C GLY A 29 -2.71 -9.43 25.90
N GLU A 30 -1.41 -9.60 25.62
CA GLU A 30 -0.47 -8.48 25.47
C GLU A 30 -0.91 -7.52 24.34
N LEU A 31 -1.40 -8.09 23.23
CA LEU A 31 -1.89 -7.31 22.09
C LEU A 31 -3.17 -6.53 22.44
N CYS A 32 -4.12 -7.17 23.13
CA CYS A 32 -5.37 -6.56 23.57
C CYS A 32 -5.12 -5.43 24.59
N GLU A 33 -4.23 -5.65 25.56
CA GLU A 33 -3.87 -4.64 26.56
C GLU A 33 -3.31 -3.39 25.88
N LEU A 34 -2.35 -3.56 24.95
CA LEU A 34 -1.77 -2.44 24.22
C LEU A 34 -2.78 -1.74 23.30
N ALA A 35 -3.71 -2.50 22.70
CA ALA A 35 -4.76 -1.96 21.84
C ALA A 35 -5.97 -1.38 22.61
N ALA A 36 -5.98 -1.50 23.95
CA ALA A 36 -7.14 -1.19 24.79
C ALA A 36 -8.42 -1.92 24.34
N LEU A 37 -8.30 -3.20 24.01
CA LEU A 37 -9.39 -4.09 23.60
C LEU A 37 -9.65 -5.15 24.67
N GLU A 38 -10.88 -5.64 24.74
CA GLU A 38 -11.19 -6.83 25.54
C GLU A 38 -10.84 -8.11 24.76
N PRO A 39 -10.18 -9.12 25.38
CA PRO A 39 -9.80 -10.36 24.69
C PRO A 39 -10.96 -11.17 24.11
N GLY A 40 -12.18 -10.98 24.65
CA GLY A 40 -13.37 -11.73 24.27
C GLY A 40 -13.23 -13.23 24.57
N GLU A 41 -13.54 -14.05 23.57
CA GLU A 41 -13.50 -15.52 23.67
C GLU A 41 -12.13 -16.12 23.32
N THR A 42 -11.18 -15.33 22.82
CA THR A 42 -9.85 -15.82 22.46
C THR A 42 -8.99 -15.95 23.72
N ASP A 43 -8.30 -17.09 23.87
CA ASP A 43 -7.38 -17.30 24.99
C ASP A 43 -6.32 -16.18 25.03
N VAL A 44 -6.10 -15.60 26.20
CA VAL A 44 -5.11 -14.53 26.39
C VAL A 44 -3.69 -15.01 26.11
N GLU A 45 -3.43 -16.32 26.26
CA GLU A 45 -2.15 -16.95 25.94
C GLU A 45 -2.04 -17.38 24.47
N ALA A 46 -3.10 -17.18 23.66
CA ALA A 46 -3.07 -17.52 22.24
C ALA A 46 -1.91 -16.79 21.55
N PRO A 47 -1.09 -17.50 20.76
CA PRO A 47 0.09 -16.89 20.14
C PRO A 47 -0.32 -15.86 19.09
N VAL A 48 0.43 -14.75 19.06
CA VAL A 48 0.35 -13.76 18.00
C VAL A 48 1.67 -13.62 17.28
N ARG A 49 1.61 -13.27 16.00
CA ARG A 49 2.78 -13.03 15.15
C ARG A 49 2.71 -11.66 14.51
N ARG A 50 3.82 -10.92 14.61
CA ARG A 50 3.97 -9.64 13.92
C ARG A 50 4.04 -9.87 12.41
N LEU A 51 3.16 -9.21 11.67
CA LEU A 51 3.19 -9.18 10.21
C LEU A 51 4.23 -8.14 9.78
N ILE A 52 5.24 -8.59 9.04
CA ILE A 52 6.25 -7.72 8.43
C ILE A 52 6.06 -7.79 6.92
N THR A 53 4.99 -7.16 6.44
CA THR A 53 4.70 -7.00 5.01
C THR A 53 5.44 -5.81 4.40
N SER A 54 5.77 -4.80 5.21
CA SER A 54 6.49 -3.59 4.82
C SER A 54 7.16 -2.95 6.03
N ALA A 55 8.16 -2.09 5.83
CA ALA A 55 8.70 -1.32 6.93
C ALA A 55 7.60 -0.44 7.55
N PRO A 56 7.47 -0.37 8.88
CA PRO A 56 6.49 0.47 9.55
C PRO A 56 6.55 1.91 9.04
N MET A 57 5.40 2.50 8.70
CA MET A 57 5.30 3.89 8.25
C MET A 57 6.12 4.21 6.98
N MET A 58 6.37 3.22 6.11
CA MET A 58 7.04 3.45 4.84
C MET A 58 6.16 4.30 3.91
N ASN A 59 6.44 5.60 3.86
CA ASN A 59 5.78 6.58 2.99
C ASN A 59 6.59 6.84 1.71
N THR A 60 7.32 5.85 1.21
CA THR A 60 8.06 6.02 -0.04
C THR A 60 7.06 6.11 -1.19
N PRO A 61 7.06 7.18 -1.99
CA PRO A 61 6.18 7.27 -3.15
C PRO A 61 6.43 6.07 -4.06
N THR A 62 5.35 5.39 -4.46
CA THR A 62 5.41 4.33 -5.47
C THR A 62 6.13 4.84 -6.70
N GLY A 63 7.18 4.13 -7.13
CA GLY A 63 8.01 4.55 -8.25
C GLY A 63 7.24 4.50 -9.58
N ASN A 64 7.64 5.32 -10.56
CA ASN A 64 7.00 5.32 -11.88
C ASN A 64 7.06 3.93 -12.56
N ALA A 65 8.12 3.15 -12.32
CA ALA A 65 8.24 1.78 -12.85
C ALA A 65 7.17 0.85 -12.27
N GLU A 66 6.93 0.94 -10.97
CA GLU A 66 5.93 0.13 -10.27
C GLU A 66 4.52 0.53 -10.70
N LEU A 67 4.21 1.83 -10.73
CA LEU A 67 2.94 2.34 -11.27
C LEU A 67 2.68 1.83 -12.70
N LYS A 68 3.69 1.82 -13.56
CA LYS A 68 3.57 1.28 -14.91
C LYS A 68 3.25 -0.23 -14.90
N ASN A 69 3.90 -1.01 -14.05
CA ASN A 69 3.72 -2.46 -13.99
C ASN A 69 2.33 -2.86 -13.51
N VAL A 70 1.72 -2.09 -12.61
CA VAL A 70 0.34 -2.32 -12.14
C VAL A 70 -0.73 -1.67 -13.04
N GLY A 71 -0.35 -1.22 -14.24
CA GLY A 71 -1.29 -0.69 -15.24
C GLY A 71 -1.69 0.78 -15.05
N PHE A 72 -1.13 1.49 -14.07
CA PHE A 72 -1.43 2.90 -13.87
C PHE A 72 -0.79 3.78 -14.95
N THR A 73 -1.50 4.84 -15.32
CA THR A 73 -0.98 5.92 -16.16
C THR A 73 -0.79 7.18 -15.33
N LYS A 74 0.45 7.62 -15.17
CA LYS A 74 0.82 8.86 -14.49
C LYS A 74 1.21 9.92 -15.50
N LEU A 75 0.55 11.08 -15.40
CA LEU A 75 0.75 12.24 -16.25
C LEU A 75 1.32 13.39 -15.43
N GLU A 76 2.48 13.90 -15.85
CA GLU A 76 3.11 15.06 -15.23
C GLU A 76 2.89 16.30 -16.07
N LYS A 77 2.11 17.25 -15.52
CA LYS A 77 1.74 18.49 -16.20
C LYS A 77 2.97 19.30 -16.59
N ARG A 78 2.97 19.80 -17.83
CA ARG A 78 3.96 20.74 -18.35
C ARG A 78 3.38 22.15 -18.41
N TYR A 79 4.28 23.14 -18.48
CA TYR A 79 3.90 24.56 -18.42
C TYR A 79 3.04 25.00 -19.62
N ASP A 80 3.24 24.37 -20.77
CA ASP A 80 2.53 24.65 -22.02
C ASP A 80 1.14 23.99 -22.11
N GLY A 81 0.68 23.33 -21.03
CA GLY A 81 -0.60 22.62 -21.00
C GLY A 81 -0.55 21.20 -21.56
N THR A 82 0.61 20.74 -22.03
CA THR A 82 0.83 19.31 -22.33
C THR A 82 1.11 18.54 -21.04
N TYR A 83 1.04 17.20 -21.10
CA TYR A 83 1.37 16.34 -19.97
C TYR A 83 2.36 15.27 -20.42
N GLU A 84 3.43 15.02 -19.67
CA GLU A 84 4.34 13.89 -19.93
C GLU A 84 3.79 12.61 -19.30
N ASN A 85 3.65 11.55 -20.10
CA ASN A 85 3.37 10.21 -19.62
C ASN A 85 4.66 9.53 -19.15
N VAL A 86 4.91 9.58 -17.85
CA VAL A 86 6.10 8.99 -17.21
C VAL A 86 6.00 7.47 -17.01
N THR A 87 4.83 6.91 -17.33
CA THR A 87 4.50 5.47 -17.26
C THR A 87 4.23 4.86 -18.64
N ARG A 88 4.65 5.54 -19.73
CA ARG A 88 4.35 5.09 -21.09
C ARG A 88 4.82 3.66 -21.37
N SER A 89 4.04 2.94 -22.15
CA SER A 89 4.24 1.54 -22.52
C SER A 89 4.01 1.34 -24.02
N GLY A 90 4.76 0.43 -24.64
CA GLY A 90 4.63 0.12 -26.07
C GLY A 90 4.73 1.37 -26.96
N SER A 91 3.68 1.59 -27.77
CA SER A 91 3.59 2.69 -28.73
C SER A 91 2.91 3.97 -28.19
N GLU A 92 2.66 4.06 -26.88
CA GLU A 92 2.11 5.30 -26.29
C GLU A 92 3.06 6.48 -26.49
N LYS A 93 2.50 7.64 -26.86
CA LYS A 93 3.30 8.87 -26.99
C LYS A 93 3.82 9.34 -25.62
N ARG A 94 4.97 10.01 -25.66
CA ARG A 94 5.60 10.60 -24.46
C ARG A 94 4.78 11.75 -23.89
N PHE A 95 4.20 12.56 -24.75
CA PHE A 95 3.40 13.72 -24.36
C PHE A 95 1.96 13.49 -24.77
N LEU A 96 1.05 13.72 -23.82
CA LEU A 96 -0.36 13.94 -24.05
C LEU A 96 -0.53 15.43 -24.40
N ASP A 97 -0.92 15.69 -25.63
CA ASP A 97 -1.25 17.03 -26.13
C ASP A 97 -2.78 17.11 -26.31
N PRO A 98 -3.47 18.02 -25.61
CA PRO A 98 -4.92 18.21 -25.77
C PRO A 98 -5.38 18.49 -27.21
N LYS A 99 -4.48 18.97 -28.08
CA LYS A 99 -4.77 19.26 -29.49
C LYS A 99 -4.56 18.06 -30.40
N ASP A 100 -3.95 16.99 -29.92
CA ASP A 100 -3.71 15.76 -30.66
C ASP A 100 -4.40 14.57 -29.99
N PRO A 101 -5.62 14.20 -30.43
CA PRO A 101 -6.34 13.06 -29.86
C PRO A 101 -5.57 11.74 -29.91
N SER A 102 -4.64 11.57 -30.86
CA SER A 102 -3.82 10.35 -30.98
C SER A 102 -2.74 10.25 -29.90
N SER A 103 -2.55 11.28 -29.09
CA SER A 103 -1.64 11.29 -27.95
C SER A 103 -2.24 10.69 -26.66
N MET A 104 -3.54 10.34 -26.67
CA MET A 104 -4.21 9.71 -25.53
C MET A 104 -3.58 8.35 -25.16
N PRO A 105 -3.36 8.08 -23.86
CA PRO A 105 -2.89 6.77 -23.39
C PRO A 105 -3.82 5.63 -23.81
N HIS A 106 -3.28 4.43 -23.98
CA HIS A 106 -4.05 3.25 -24.35
C HIS A 106 -4.80 2.67 -23.15
N LEU A 107 -5.81 3.39 -22.64
CA LEU A 107 -6.56 3.00 -21.43
C LEU A 107 -7.20 1.61 -21.56
N HIS A 108 -7.72 1.27 -22.75
CA HIS A 108 -8.30 -0.04 -23.06
C HIS A 108 -7.32 -1.22 -22.93
N LYS A 109 -6.01 -0.99 -22.91
CA LYS A 109 -4.99 -2.04 -22.69
C LYS A 109 -4.60 -2.19 -21.22
N LYS A 110 -5.08 -1.31 -20.36
CA LYS A 110 -4.66 -1.16 -18.97
C LYS A 110 -5.81 -1.37 -17.98
N ILE A 111 -7.03 -1.05 -18.38
CA ILE A 111 -8.25 -1.15 -17.58
C ILE A 111 -9.09 -2.30 -18.13
N SER A 112 -9.51 -3.20 -17.26
CA SER A 112 -10.52 -4.25 -17.52
C SER A 112 -11.73 -3.99 -16.62
N ASP A 113 -12.92 -4.35 -17.08
CA ASP A 113 -14.09 -4.54 -16.22
C ASP A 113 -13.89 -5.71 -15.25
#